data_AF-A0A6N6MUZ8-F1
#
_entry.id   AF-A0A6N6MUZ8-F1
#
_cell.length_a   1.000
_cell.length_b   1.000
_cell.length_c   1.000
_cell.angle_alpha   90.00
_cell.angle_beta   90.00
_cell.angle_gamma   90.00
#
_symmetry.space_group_name_H-M   'P 1'
#
loop_
_entity.id
_entity.type
_entity.pdbx_description
1 polymer ?
#
loop_
_entity_poly.entity_id
_entity_poly.type
_entity_poly.pdbx_seq_one_letter_code
_entity_poly.pdbx_strand_id
1 'polypeptide(L)'
;MRVEAWFVPAEAAAARPLAGALPRRGILILVSLLAVAGAATLGQPAEAEPDLLRLLRFMALLKGVFALAALAACFWRFGRPVAGWRSVVYALAPALMAGGAVALWRVVSPAPASLALHLGGLALLATALTDPDFIPWPRRSKGRRSS
;
A
#
# COMPACT_ATOMS: atom_id res chain seq x y z
N MET A 1 -1.60 -59.68 1.86
CA MET A 1 -0.87 -58.47 1.44
C MET A 1 -1.85 -57.32 1.45
N ARG A 2 -1.75 -56.42 2.44
CA ARG A 2 -2.73 -55.36 2.71
C ARG A 2 -2.12 -54.02 2.30
N VAL A 3 -2.73 -53.37 1.31
CA VAL A 3 -2.34 -52.03 0.83
C VAL A 3 -2.99 -51.01 1.76
N GLU A 4 -2.26 -50.57 2.78
CA GLU A 4 -2.65 -49.39 3.56
C GLU A 4 -2.22 -48.16 2.75
N ALA A 5 -3.11 -47.68 1.88
CA ALA A 5 -2.94 -46.37 1.27
C ALA A 5 -3.18 -45.33 2.36
N TRP A 6 -2.10 -44.75 2.87
CA TRP A 6 -2.13 -43.58 3.73
C TRP A 6 -2.88 -42.45 3.02
N PHE A 7 -4.17 -42.33 3.33
CA PHE A 7 -4.94 -41.11 3.12
C PHE A 7 -4.29 -40.02 3.97
N VAL A 8 -3.39 -39.25 3.37
CA VAL A 8 -3.06 -37.93 3.89
C VAL A 8 -4.29 -37.08 3.60
N PRO A 9 -5.04 -36.61 4.61
CA PRO A 9 -6.18 -35.74 4.36
C PRO A 9 -5.66 -34.46 3.70
N ALA A 10 -6.12 -34.18 2.47
CA ALA A 10 -5.80 -32.96 1.73
C ALA A 10 -6.17 -31.69 2.53
N GLU A 11 -7.02 -31.81 3.54
CA GLU A 11 -7.40 -30.73 4.47
C GLU A 11 -6.22 -30.23 5.31
N ALA A 12 -5.25 -31.08 5.67
CA ALA A 12 -4.10 -30.67 6.48
C ALA A 12 -3.13 -29.74 5.71
N ALA A 13 -3.12 -29.81 4.38
CA ALA A 13 -2.32 -28.94 3.53
C ALA A 13 -2.95 -27.56 3.29
N ALA A 14 -4.26 -27.41 3.50
CA ALA A 14 -4.98 -26.15 3.27
C ALA A 14 -4.83 -25.13 4.42
N ALA A 15 -4.41 -25.57 5.61
CA ALA A 15 -4.44 -24.76 6.83
C ALA A 15 -3.22 -23.85 7.08
N ARG A 16 -2.30 -23.68 6.12
CA ARG A 16 -1.10 -22.83 6.31
C ARG A 16 -0.90 -21.84 5.16
N PRO A 17 -1.52 -20.64 5.27
CA PRO A 17 -0.75 -19.42 4.94
C PRO A 17 -1.09 -18.16 5.79
N LEU A 18 -1.84 -18.26 6.89
CA LEU A 18 -2.23 -17.05 7.66
C LEU A 18 -1.10 -16.48 8.55
N ALA A 19 -0.23 -17.33 9.09
CA ALA A 19 0.81 -16.93 10.04
C ALA A 19 1.83 -15.92 9.45
N GLY A 20 2.09 -15.96 8.15
CA GLY A 20 3.03 -15.06 7.47
C GLY A 20 2.42 -13.73 7.00
N ALA A 21 1.10 -13.61 6.92
CA ALA A 21 0.40 -12.42 6.41
C ALA A 21 0.19 -11.35 7.51
N LEU A 22 -0.04 -11.79 8.76
CA LEU A 22 -0.21 -10.93 9.93
C LEU A 22 0.98 -9.99 10.21
N PRO A 23 2.25 -10.44 10.22
CA PRO A 23 3.39 -9.54 10.49
C PRO A 23 3.54 -8.47 9.41
N ARG A 24 3.22 -8.77 8.15
CA ARG A 24 3.37 -7.83 7.03
C ARG A 24 2.34 -6.68 7.09
N ARG A 25 1.10 -6.99 7.45
CA ARG A 25 0.06 -5.98 7.70
C ARG A 25 0.43 -5.10 8.89
N GLY A 26 0.98 -5.69 9.95
CA GLY A 26 1.49 -4.96 11.10
C GLY A 26 2.60 -3.97 10.71
N ILE A 27 3.58 -4.40 9.91
CA ILE A 27 4.65 -3.53 9.41
C ILE A 27 4.09 -2.37 8.57
N LEU A 28 3.16 -2.64 7.64
CA LEU A 28 2.51 -1.61 6.84
C LEU A 28 1.87 -0.52 7.72
N ILE A 29 1.08 -0.94 8.71
CA ILE A 29 0.40 -0.02 9.62
C ILE A 29 1.43 0.75 10.45
N LEU A 30 2.41 0.06 11.03
CA LEU A 30 3.44 0.66 11.87
C LEU A 30 4.23 1.74 11.10
N VAL A 31 4.70 1.41 9.89
CA VAL A 31 5.47 2.36 9.06
C VAL A 31 4.60 3.55 8.66
N SER A 32 3.32 3.33 8.36
CA SER A 32 2.37 4.42 8.06
C SER A 32 2.13 5.32 9.28
N LEU A 33 1.95 4.74 10.46
CA LEU A 33 1.79 5.49 11.72
C LEU A 33 3.05 6.28 12.07
N LEU A 34 4.23 5.70 11.90
CA LEU A 34 5.50 6.40 12.12
C LEU A 34 5.67 7.58 11.16
N ALA A 35 5.32 7.42 9.88
CA ALA A 35 5.38 8.51 8.91
C ALA A 35 4.40 9.64 9.25
N VAL A 36 3.17 9.30 9.67
CA VAL A 36 2.17 10.26 10.14
C VAL A 36 2.65 11.00 11.39
N ALA A 37 3.15 10.26 12.39
CA ALA A 37 3.66 10.84 13.63
C ALA A 37 4.87 11.75 13.37
N GLY A 38 5.82 11.31 12.55
CA GLY A 38 6.97 12.12 12.15
C GLY A 38 6.54 13.42 11.46
N ALA A 39 5.61 13.34 10.51
CA ALA A 39 5.05 14.52 9.83
C ALA A 39 4.32 15.46 10.80
N ALA A 40 3.62 14.91 11.80
CA ALA A 40 2.93 15.68 12.84
C ALA A 40 3.90 16.42 13.78
N THR A 41 5.17 16.04 13.83
CA THR A 41 6.22 16.72 14.61
C THR A 41 7.07 17.73 13.82
N LEU A 42 6.89 17.83 12.50
CA LEU A 42 7.69 18.72 11.65
C LEU A 42 7.39 20.21 11.91
N GLY A 43 8.40 21.00 12.29
CA GLY A 43 8.44 22.45 12.13
C GLY A 43 7.22 23.29 12.59
N GLN A 44 7.31 24.58 12.29
CA GLN A 44 6.21 25.53 12.46
C GLN A 44 5.43 25.66 11.14
N PRO A 45 4.08 25.73 11.21
CA PRO A 45 3.26 25.98 10.02
C PRO A 45 3.62 27.32 9.40
N ALA A 46 3.58 27.42 8.06
CA ALA A 46 3.79 28.70 7.40
C ALA A 46 2.66 29.68 7.73
N GLU A 47 3.01 30.95 7.97
CA GLU A 47 2.03 32.02 8.08
C GLU A 47 1.48 32.34 6.69
N ALA A 48 0.16 32.27 6.54
CA ALA A 48 -0.54 32.50 5.29
C ALA A 48 -1.96 33.02 5.57
N GLU A 49 -2.58 33.62 4.56
CA GLU A 49 -3.95 34.09 4.65
C GLU A 49 -4.93 32.96 5.02
N PRO A 50 -5.96 33.24 5.83
CA PRO A 50 -6.86 32.21 6.36
C PRO A 50 -7.61 31.45 5.26
N ASP A 51 -7.96 32.10 4.16
CA ASP A 51 -8.66 31.46 3.04
C ASP A 51 -7.73 30.53 2.26
N LEU A 52 -6.47 30.92 2.05
CA LEU A 52 -5.45 30.07 1.45
C LEU A 52 -5.18 28.82 2.32
N LEU A 53 -5.12 28.98 3.64
CA LEU A 53 -4.97 27.86 4.57
C LEU A 53 -6.16 26.89 4.49
N ARG A 54 -7.40 27.38 4.40
CA ARG A 54 -8.59 26.53 4.23
C ARG A 54 -8.54 25.75 2.93
N LEU A 55 -8.19 26.41 1.83
CA LEU A 55 -8.04 25.75 0.53
C LEU A 55 -6.98 24.66 0.57
N LEU A 56 -5.80 24.97 1.13
CA LEU A 56 -4.69 24.01 1.21
C LEU A 56 -5.03 22.81 2.11
N ARG A 57 -5.72 23.05 3.22
CA ARG A 57 -6.26 21.99 4.10
C ARG A 57 -7.29 21.12 3.38
N PHE A 58 -8.21 21.71 2.62
CA PHE A 58 -9.17 20.95 1.82
C PHE A 58 -8.46 20.08 0.77
N MET A 59 -7.48 20.63 0.04
CA MET A 59 -6.67 19.85 -0.89
C MET A 59 -5.86 18.74 -0.20
N ALA A 60 -5.36 18.99 1.01
CA ALA A 60 -4.67 18.00 1.82
C ALA A 60 -5.61 16.86 2.26
N LEU A 61 -6.87 17.14 2.57
CA LEU A 61 -7.88 16.09 2.85
C LEU A 61 -8.14 15.21 1.64
N LEU A 62 -8.37 15.81 0.46
CA LEU A 62 -8.54 15.05 -0.78
C LEU A 62 -7.32 14.14 -1.05
N LYS A 63 -6.12 14.67 -0.83
CA LYS A 63 -4.86 13.92 -0.91
C LYS A 63 -4.78 12.80 0.14
N GLY A 64 -5.27 13.04 1.35
CA GLY A 64 -5.39 12.05 2.41
C GLY A 64 -6.32 10.89 2.03
N VAL A 65 -7.41 11.15 1.31
CA VAL A 65 -8.31 10.10 0.79
C VAL A 65 -7.55 9.17 -0.17
N PHE A 66 -6.70 9.71 -1.05
CA PHE A 66 -5.84 8.88 -1.91
C PHE A 66 -4.83 8.05 -1.11
N ALA A 67 -4.24 8.62 -0.06
CA ALA A 67 -3.34 7.89 0.84
C ALA A 67 -4.07 6.73 1.55
N LEU A 68 -5.31 6.95 1.98
CA LEU A 68 -6.16 5.90 2.59
C LEU A 68 -6.53 4.81 1.58
N ALA A 69 -6.90 5.18 0.36
CA ALA A 69 -7.18 4.21 -0.71
C ALA A 69 -5.94 3.36 -1.03
N ALA A 70 -4.77 3.98 -1.12
CA ALA A 70 -3.48 3.30 -1.29
C ALA A 70 -3.19 2.33 -0.14
N LEU A 71 -3.35 2.78 1.11
CA LEU A 71 -3.16 1.95 2.30
C LEU A 71 -4.10 0.75 2.30
N ALA A 72 -5.39 0.95 2.00
CA ALA A 72 -6.37 -0.11 1.92
C ALA A 72 -6.04 -1.13 0.81
N ALA A 73 -5.63 -0.65 -0.37
CA ALA A 73 -5.20 -1.51 -1.47
C ALA A 73 -3.96 -2.36 -1.09
N CYS A 74 -2.95 -1.75 -0.45
CA CYS A 74 -1.78 -2.47 0.05
C CYS A 74 -2.15 -3.47 1.15
N PHE A 75 -3.03 -3.09 2.07
CA PHE A 75 -3.50 -3.95 3.16
C PHE A 75 -4.23 -5.19 2.63
N TRP A 76 -5.07 -5.00 1.60
CA TRP A 76 -5.71 -6.09 0.88
C TRP A 76 -4.67 -6.98 0.15
N ARG A 77 -3.71 -6.36 -0.56
CA ARG A 77 -2.67 -7.08 -1.32
C ARG A 77 -1.74 -7.94 -0.45
N PHE A 78 -1.42 -7.51 0.77
CA PHE A 78 -0.62 -8.30 1.72
C PHE A 78 -1.33 -9.57 2.24
N GLY A 79 -2.61 -9.77 1.92
CA GLY A 79 -3.30 -11.06 2.11
C GLY A 79 -2.84 -12.17 1.16
N ARG A 80 -1.99 -11.85 0.16
CA ARG A 80 -1.43 -12.78 -0.82
C ARG A 80 0.11 -12.72 -0.78
N PRO A 81 0.82 -13.77 -1.22
CA PRO A 81 2.28 -13.72 -1.32
C PRO A 81 2.72 -12.58 -2.26
N VAL A 82 3.75 -11.85 -1.84
CA VAL A 82 4.35 -10.70 -2.55
C VAL A 82 5.87 -10.92 -2.58
N ALA A 83 6.49 -10.68 -3.73
CA ALA A 83 7.94 -10.69 -3.88
C ALA A 83 8.64 -9.66 -2.97
N GLY A 84 9.85 -9.98 -2.48
CA GLY A 84 10.54 -9.21 -1.43
C GLY A 84 10.62 -7.70 -1.70
N TRP A 85 11.14 -7.26 -2.85
CA TRP A 85 11.28 -5.83 -3.14
C TRP A 85 9.94 -5.09 -3.26
N ARG A 86 8.89 -5.75 -3.80
CA ARG A 86 7.54 -5.16 -3.91
C ARG A 86 6.90 -4.96 -2.54
N SER A 87 7.20 -5.83 -1.59
CA SER A 87 6.72 -5.70 -0.21
C SER A 87 7.23 -4.41 0.46
N VAL A 88 8.47 -4.01 0.16
CA VAL A 88 9.03 -2.75 0.65
C VAL A 88 8.30 -1.56 0.05
N VAL A 89 8.06 -1.57 -1.27
CA VAL A 89 7.35 -0.47 -1.94
C VAL A 89 5.89 -0.37 -1.46
N TYR A 90 5.18 -1.50 -1.33
CA TYR A 90 3.81 -1.50 -0.80
C TYR A 90 3.72 -1.03 0.66
N ALA A 91 4.79 -1.14 1.45
CA ALA A 91 4.84 -0.60 2.81
C ALA A 91 5.18 0.90 2.82
N LEU A 92 6.21 1.33 2.07
CA LEU A 92 6.71 2.70 2.08
C LEU A 92 5.81 3.67 1.32
N ALA A 93 5.23 3.26 0.20
CA ALA A 93 4.43 4.15 -0.64
C ALA A 93 3.21 4.76 0.08
N PRO A 94 2.31 3.98 0.71
CA PRO A 94 1.19 4.55 1.48
C PRO A 94 1.67 5.36 2.70
N ALA A 95 2.79 4.99 3.33
CA ALA A 95 3.36 5.75 4.43
C ALA A 95 3.85 7.13 3.99
N LEU A 96 4.54 7.22 2.84
CA LEU A 96 4.96 8.49 2.24
C LEU A 96 3.76 9.37 1.86
N MET A 97 2.72 8.77 1.29
CA MET A 97 1.48 9.50 0.96
C MET A 97 0.79 10.03 2.22
N ALA A 98 0.69 9.22 3.28
CA ALA A 98 0.06 9.62 4.54
C ALA A 98 0.86 10.71 5.25
N GLY A 99 2.19 10.55 5.35
CA GLY A 99 3.09 11.57 5.90
C GLY A 99 3.04 12.88 5.09
N GLY A 100 3.06 12.80 3.76
CA GLY A 100 2.94 13.96 2.87
C GLY A 100 1.60 14.69 3.01
N ALA A 101 0.49 13.96 3.16
CA ALA A 101 -0.83 14.55 3.41
C ALA A 101 -0.90 15.29 4.76
N VAL A 102 -0.32 14.71 5.83
CA VAL A 102 -0.25 15.35 7.15
C VAL A 102 0.65 16.58 7.13
N ALA A 103 1.81 16.51 6.46
CA ALA A 103 2.71 17.66 6.30
C ALA A 103 2.03 18.79 5.51
N LEU A 104 1.28 18.47 4.45
CA LEU A 104 0.46 19.45 3.71
C LEU A 104 -0.66 20.04 4.57
N TRP A 105 -1.34 19.23 5.38
CA TRP A 105 -2.39 19.70 6.29
C TRP A 105 -1.85 20.69 7.34
N ARG A 106 -0.63 20.44 7.82
CA ARG A 106 0.10 21.35 8.71
C ARG A 106 0.72 22.54 7.98
N VAL A 107 0.68 22.57 6.65
CA VAL A 107 1.26 23.64 5.82
C VAL A 107 2.75 23.85 6.14
N VAL A 108 3.44 22.74 6.42
CA VAL A 108 4.89 22.73 6.67
C VAL A 108 5.56 22.32 5.37
N SER A 109 6.26 23.27 4.74
CA SER A 109 7.01 23.07 3.50
C SER A 109 6.21 22.33 2.41
N PRO A 110 5.30 23.00 1.69
CA PRO A 110 4.36 22.36 0.76
C PRO A 110 5.05 21.59 -0.38
N ALA A 111 6.25 22.01 -0.79
CA ALA A 111 7.02 21.36 -1.85
C ALA A 111 7.44 19.91 -1.52
N PRO A 112 8.21 19.64 -0.44
CA PRO A 112 8.56 18.27 -0.09
C PRO A 112 7.35 17.41 0.29
N ALA A 113 6.32 18.00 0.90
CA ALA A 113 5.10 17.29 1.26
C ALA A 113 4.32 16.82 0.01
N SER A 114 4.24 17.67 -1.02
CA SER A 114 3.69 17.30 -2.33
C SER A 114 4.54 16.22 -3.01
N LEU A 115 5.87 16.37 -3.00
CA LEU A 115 6.78 15.42 -3.62
C LEU A 115 6.69 14.03 -2.98
N ALA A 116 6.64 13.95 -1.65
CA ALA A 116 6.43 12.68 -0.93
C ALA A 116 5.14 11.98 -1.37
N LEU A 117 4.05 12.75 -1.53
CA LEU A 117 2.77 12.20 -1.95
C LEU A 117 2.77 11.68 -3.39
N HIS A 118 3.32 12.46 -4.32
CA HIS A 118 3.36 12.05 -5.73
C HIS A 118 4.33 10.89 -5.96
N LEU A 119 5.51 10.92 -5.34
CA LEU A 119 6.46 9.81 -5.43
C LEU A 119 5.90 8.53 -4.80
N GLY A 120 5.23 8.63 -3.66
CA GLY A 120 4.53 7.50 -3.06
C GLY A 120 3.47 6.93 -4.01
N GLY A 121 2.61 7.78 -4.58
CA GLY A 121 1.58 7.35 -5.53
C GLY A 121 2.15 6.72 -6.80
N LEU A 122 3.18 7.33 -7.40
CA LEU A 122 3.83 6.81 -8.61
C LEU A 122 4.56 5.49 -8.36
N ALA A 123 5.28 5.37 -7.23
CA ALA A 123 5.96 4.13 -6.87
C ALA A 123 4.95 2.99 -6.63
N LEU A 124 3.82 3.29 -5.98
CA LEU A 124 2.74 2.33 -5.80
C LEU A 124 2.17 1.88 -7.14
N LEU A 125 1.84 2.84 -8.02
CA LEU A 125 1.25 2.55 -9.32
C LEU A 125 2.19 1.73 -10.21
N ALA A 126 3.47 2.09 -10.28
CA ALA A 126 4.47 1.34 -11.02
C ALA A 126 4.63 -0.10 -10.47
N THR A 127 4.58 -0.26 -9.14
CA THR A 127 4.64 -1.59 -8.51
C THR A 127 3.39 -2.40 -8.80
N ALA A 128 2.20 -1.80 -8.72
CA ALA A 128 0.93 -2.44 -9.01
C ALA A 128 0.84 -2.89 -10.49
N LEU A 129 1.29 -2.06 -11.42
CA LEU A 129 1.32 -2.39 -12.85
C LEU A 129 2.30 -3.51 -13.21
N THR A 130 3.38 -3.66 -12.42
CA THR A 130 4.36 -4.74 -12.62
C THR A 130 4.01 -6.01 -11.84
N ASP A 131 2.98 -5.98 -11.00
CA ASP A 131 2.54 -7.09 -10.17
C ASP A 131 1.41 -7.88 -10.85
N PRO A 132 1.69 -9.07 -11.42
CA PRO A 132 0.69 -9.84 -12.17
C PRO A 132 -0.46 -10.36 -11.29
N ASP A 133 -0.27 -10.41 -9.97
CA ASP A 133 -1.31 -10.82 -9.03
C ASP A 133 -2.19 -9.65 -8.57
N PHE A 134 -1.80 -8.41 -8.92
CA PHE A 134 -2.55 -7.20 -8.61
C PHE A 134 -3.60 -6.91 -9.68
N ILE A 135 -3.25 -7.05 -10.96
CA ILE A 135 -4.16 -6.92 -12.10
C ILE A 135 -4.37 -8.32 -12.72
N PRO A 136 -5.57 -8.93 -12.58
CA PRO A 136 -5.84 -10.21 -13.22
C PRO A 136 -5.90 -10.02 -14.73
N TRP A 137 -4.77 -10.18 -15.42
CA TRP A 137 -4.73 -10.11 -16.87
C TRP A 137 -5.52 -11.30 -17.44
N PRO A 138 -6.49 -11.09 -18.35
CA PRO A 138 -7.16 -12.20 -19.01
C PRO A 138 -6.10 -13.00 -19.76
N ARG A 139 -5.82 -14.22 -19.28
CA ARG A 139 -4.92 -15.14 -19.97
C ARG A 139 -5.49 -15.34 -21.35
N ARG A 140 -4.78 -14.81 -22.36
CA ARG A 140 -5.15 -14.97 -23.77
C ARG A 140 -5.20 -16.48 -24.01
N SER A 141 -6.40 -17.03 -24.08
CA SER A 141 -6.62 -18.43 -24.45
C SER A 141 -5.95 -18.59 -25.82
N LYS A 142 -4.76 -19.19 -25.84
CA LYS A 142 -4.18 -19.68 -27.09
C LYS A 142 -5.14 -20.75 -27.55
N GLY A 143 -6.01 -20.37 -28.48
CA GLY A 143 -6.92 -21.29 -29.12
C GLY A 143 -6.13 -22.50 -29.57
N ARG A 144 -6.50 -23.67 -29.04
CA ARG A 144 -6.18 -24.96 -29.64
C ARG A 144 -6.67 -24.88 -31.08
N ARG A 145 -5.79 -24.55 -32.02
CA ARG A 145 -6.01 -24.92 -33.41
C ARG A 145 -5.71 -26.41 -33.49
N SER A 146 -6.75 -27.21 -33.34
CA SER A 146 -6.78 -28.56 -33.89
C SER A 146 -6.89 -28.41 -35.40
N SER A 147 -5.80 -28.70 -36.11
CA SER A 147 -5.78 -29.05 -37.52
C SER A 147 -5.00 -30.34 -37.64
#